data_AF-A0A6N7W3G4-F1
#
_entry.id   AF-A0A6N7W3G4-F1
#
_cell.length_a   1.000
_cell.length_b   1.000
_cell.length_c   1.000
_cell.angle_alpha   90.00
_cell.angle_beta   90.00
_cell.angle_gamma   90.00
#
_symmetry.space_group_name_H-M   'P 1'
#
loop_
_entity.id
_entity.type
_entity.pdbx_description
1 polymer ?
#
loop_
_entity_poly.entity_id
_entity_poly.type
_entity_poly.pdbx_seq_one_letter_code
_entity_poly.pdbx_strand_id
1 'polypeptide(L)'
;MRIFLPLKASELCDVRPPRRDGMCPLENSDDAAEEALYEAAFASMELSFAEGVLPVRVVAVGEGPLTTWDDVESFHVESERGIAIARRMLHIEDQEVLDAAVEEIFEQPLHWYDVTELPLLRSVLGSCDS
;
A
#
# COMPACT_ATOMS: atom_id res chain seq x y z
N MET A 1 -8.23 13.66 11.97
CA MET A 1 -8.56 12.21 11.91
C MET A 1 -7.62 11.62 10.88
N ARG A 2 -6.74 10.72 11.32
CA ARG A 2 -5.74 10.13 10.45
C ARG A 2 -6.38 9.08 9.55
N ILE A 3 -6.06 9.10 8.27
CA ILE A 3 -6.54 8.17 7.25
C ILE A 3 -5.36 7.35 6.75
N PHE A 4 -5.56 6.03 6.62
CA PHE A 4 -4.60 5.09 6.05
C PHE A 4 -5.21 4.51 4.77
N LEU A 5 -4.93 5.14 3.63
CA LEU A 5 -5.52 4.81 2.33
C LEU A 5 -4.70 3.73 1.61
N PRO A 6 -5.18 2.48 1.48
CA PRO A 6 -4.58 1.50 0.60
C PRO A 6 -4.67 2.01 -0.82
N LEU A 7 -3.62 1.81 -1.59
CA LEU A 7 -3.53 2.17 -2.98
C LEU A 7 -3.12 0.96 -3.80
N LYS A 8 -3.50 0.97 -5.08
CA LYS A 8 -2.79 0.22 -6.11
C LYS A 8 -1.61 1.04 -6.58
N ALA A 9 -0.53 0.39 -7.02
CA ALA A 9 0.64 1.11 -7.54
C ALA A 9 0.28 2.04 -8.72
N SER A 10 -0.62 1.60 -9.61
CA SER A 10 -1.15 2.40 -10.73
C SER A 10 -1.91 3.65 -10.31
N GLU A 11 -2.57 3.65 -9.15
CA GLU A 11 -3.33 4.79 -8.67
C GLU A 11 -2.44 5.96 -8.27
N LEU A 12 -1.16 5.73 -7.97
CA LEU A 12 -0.20 6.81 -7.74
C LEU A 12 -0.09 7.74 -8.96
N CYS A 13 -0.38 7.25 -10.17
CA CYS A 13 -0.32 8.01 -11.41
C CYS A 13 -1.56 8.87 -11.66
N ASP A 14 -2.63 8.66 -10.90
CA ASP A 14 -3.84 9.44 -11.04
C ASP A 14 -3.64 10.89 -10.59
N VAL A 15 -4.52 11.77 -11.06
CA VAL A 15 -4.50 13.20 -10.70
C VAL A 15 -4.79 13.40 -9.21
N ARG A 16 -5.53 12.48 -8.58
CA ARG A 16 -5.96 12.58 -7.18
C ARG A 16 -5.95 11.21 -6.51
N PRO A 17 -5.82 11.16 -5.17
CA PRO A 17 -6.06 9.93 -4.43
C PRO A 17 -7.46 9.36 -4.72
N PRO A 18 -7.59 8.03 -4.84
CA PRO A 18 -8.88 7.37 -4.99
C PRO A 18 -9.74 7.53 -3.73
N ARG A 19 -11.06 7.49 -3.92
CA ARG A 19 -12.01 7.43 -2.82
C ARG A 19 -12.35 5.98 -2.52
N ARG A 20 -12.17 5.58 -1.26
CA ARG A 20 -12.58 4.28 -0.74
C ARG A 20 -13.52 4.53 0.43
N ASP A 21 -14.67 3.87 0.42
CA ASP A 21 -15.61 3.88 1.54
C ASP A 21 -15.15 2.88 2.61
N GLY A 22 -15.38 3.18 3.90
CA GLY A 22 -15.01 2.27 4.99
C GLY A 22 -13.56 2.35 5.47
N MET A 23 -12.82 3.38 5.07
CA MET A 23 -11.41 3.55 5.46
C MET A 23 -11.26 3.83 6.96
N CYS A 24 -10.42 3.05 7.66
CA CYS A 24 -10.20 3.10 9.11
C CYS A 24 -9.83 4.52 9.58
N PRO A 25 -10.80 5.27 10.13
CA PRO A 25 -10.53 6.55 10.74
C PRO A 25 -10.07 6.27 12.17
N LEU A 26 -8.81 6.57 12.48
CA LEU A 26 -8.30 6.34 13.83
C LEU A 26 -8.26 7.59 14.68
N GLU A 27 -8.61 7.40 15.95
CA GLU A 27 -8.32 8.33 17.04
C GLU A 27 -6.87 8.13 17.51
N ASN A 28 -6.23 9.22 17.95
CA ASN A 28 -4.78 9.31 18.11
C ASN A 28 -4.26 8.42 19.26
N SER A 29 -3.79 7.22 18.92
CA SER A 29 -2.77 6.47 19.67
C SER A 29 -1.77 5.83 18.70
N ASP A 30 -0.51 5.71 19.12
CA ASP A 30 0.55 5.14 18.28
C ASP A 30 0.28 3.66 17.94
N ASP A 31 -0.18 2.87 18.92
CA ASP A 31 -0.51 1.47 18.73
C ASP A 31 -1.64 1.27 17.69
N ALA A 32 -2.66 2.13 17.72
CA ALA A 32 -3.75 2.05 16.76
C ALA A 32 -3.24 2.42 15.36
N ALA A 33 -2.38 3.45 15.24
CA ALA A 33 -1.84 3.88 13.97
C ALA A 33 -1.02 2.77 13.26
N GLU A 34 -0.27 1.98 14.03
CA GLU A 34 0.46 0.82 13.50
C GLU A 34 -0.52 -0.27 13.00
N GLU A 35 -1.55 -0.59 13.78
CA GLU A 35 -2.58 -1.58 13.40
C GLU A 35 -3.28 -1.18 12.09
N ALA A 36 -3.75 0.07 11.96
CA ALA A 36 -4.39 0.51 10.72
C ALA A 36 -3.43 0.60 9.53
N LEU A 37 -2.15 0.87 9.77
CA LEU A 37 -1.16 0.80 8.69
C LEU A 37 -1.06 -0.62 8.15
N TYR A 38 -0.99 -1.63 9.01
CA TYR A 38 -0.97 -3.03 8.58
C TYR A 38 -2.27 -3.47 7.91
N GLU A 39 -3.43 -3.07 8.44
CA GLU A 39 -4.72 -3.36 7.81
C GLU A 39 -4.82 -2.73 6.41
N ALA A 40 -4.41 -1.46 6.27
CA ALA A 40 -4.39 -0.80 4.97
C ALA A 40 -3.36 -1.46 4.03
N ALA A 41 -2.20 -1.88 4.53
CA ALA A 41 -1.22 -2.59 3.73
C ALA A 41 -1.80 -3.91 3.19
N PHE A 42 -2.52 -4.66 4.03
CA PHE A 42 -3.23 -5.88 3.60
C PHE A 42 -4.27 -5.59 2.53
N ALA A 43 -5.13 -4.59 2.75
CA ALA A 43 -6.15 -4.20 1.78
C ALA A 43 -5.53 -3.77 0.43
N SER A 44 -4.39 -3.08 0.44
CA SER A 44 -3.64 -2.72 -0.77
C SER A 44 -3.15 -3.96 -1.55
N MET A 45 -2.67 -4.97 -0.82
CA MET A 45 -2.25 -6.24 -1.40
C MET A 45 -3.43 -6.99 -2.03
N GLU A 46 -4.57 -7.07 -1.32
CA GLU A 46 -5.80 -7.71 -1.83
C GLU A 46 -6.33 -7.02 -3.09
N LEU A 47 -6.31 -5.68 -3.13
CA LEU A 47 -6.69 -4.91 -4.32
C LEU A 47 -5.85 -5.28 -5.54
N SER A 48 -4.54 -5.42 -5.34
CA SER A 48 -3.60 -5.78 -6.41
C SER A 48 -3.78 -7.25 -6.83
N PHE A 49 -3.97 -8.15 -5.87
CA PHE A 49 -4.18 -9.58 -6.11
C PHE A 49 -5.48 -9.84 -6.89
N ALA A 50 -6.57 -9.14 -6.56
CA ALA A 50 -7.85 -9.25 -7.25
C ALA A 50 -7.79 -8.82 -8.73
N GLU A 51 -6.85 -7.94 -9.10
CA GLU A 51 -6.63 -7.50 -10.48
C GLU A 51 -5.60 -8.36 -11.23
N GLY A 52 -5.03 -9.39 -10.59
CA GLY A 52 -4.03 -10.26 -11.20
C GLY A 52 -2.70 -9.55 -11.48
N VAL A 53 -2.43 -8.45 -10.78
CA VAL A 53 -1.16 -7.72 -10.87
C VAL A 53 -0.30 -7.98 -9.64
N LEU A 54 0.94 -7.49 -9.66
CA LEU A 54 1.89 -7.70 -8.58
C LEU A 54 1.32 -7.24 -7.22
N PRO A 55 1.20 -8.13 -6.22
CA PRO A 55 0.54 -7.83 -4.94
C PRO A 55 1.46 -7.05 -4.00
N VAL A 56 1.80 -5.82 -4.37
CA VAL A 56 2.60 -4.91 -3.55
C VAL A 56 1.73 -4.09 -2.62
N ARG A 57 2.23 -3.84 -1.41
CA ARG A 57 1.60 -2.98 -0.42
C ARG A 57 1.98 -1.52 -0.66
N VAL A 58 0.97 -0.66 -0.82
CA VAL A 58 1.10 0.80 -0.98
C VAL A 58 0.02 1.46 -0.14
N VAL A 59 0.41 2.29 0.82
CA VAL A 59 -0.51 3.01 1.71
C VAL A 59 -0.15 4.49 1.70
N ALA A 60 -1.12 5.36 1.46
CA ALA A 60 -1.01 6.80 1.68
C ALA A 60 -1.59 7.16 3.06
N VAL A 61 -0.90 7.99 3.81
CA VAL A 61 -1.31 8.39 5.16
C VAL A 61 -1.42 9.90 5.23
N GLY A 62 -2.47 10.43 5.83
CA GLY A 62 -2.63 11.88 6.06
C GLY A 62 -3.85 12.24 6.89
N GLU A 63 -4.09 13.54 7.08
CA GLU A 63 -5.29 14.02 7.77
C GLU A 63 -6.48 14.12 6.80
N GLY A 64 -7.55 13.38 7.10
CA GLY A 64 -8.68 13.25 6.20
C GLY A 64 -9.60 14.49 6.12
N PRO A 65 -10.33 14.65 4.99
CA PRO A 65 -10.34 13.76 3.82
C PRO A 65 -9.17 14.01 2.85
N LEU A 66 -8.61 12.92 2.29
CA LEU A 66 -7.54 12.98 1.28
C LEU A 66 -8.15 13.24 -0.11
N THR A 67 -8.18 14.49 -0.55
CA THR A 67 -8.81 14.92 -1.81
C THR A 67 -7.82 15.26 -2.92
N THR A 68 -6.58 15.53 -2.55
CA THR A 68 -5.43 15.81 -3.39
C THR A 68 -4.21 15.07 -2.84
N TRP A 69 -3.17 14.91 -3.66
CA TRP A 69 -1.93 14.29 -3.19
C TRP A 69 -1.25 15.13 -2.12
N ASP A 70 -1.44 16.45 -2.09
CA ASP A 70 -0.90 17.35 -1.06
C ASP A 70 -1.57 17.17 0.31
N ASP A 71 -2.71 16.49 0.38
CA ASP A 71 -3.36 16.12 1.65
C ASP A 71 -2.67 14.89 2.30
N VAL A 72 -1.83 14.18 1.54
CA VAL A 72 -1.05 13.04 2.03
C VAL A 72 0.19 13.56 2.77
N GLU A 73 0.46 13.04 3.95
CA GLU A 73 1.66 13.31 4.72
C GLU A 73 2.80 12.36 4.32
N SER A 74 2.48 11.09 4.09
CA SER A 74 3.48 10.09 3.74
C SER A 74 2.91 8.92 2.95
N PHE A 75 3.81 8.20 2.29
CA PHE A 75 3.54 6.91 1.68
C PHE A 75 4.33 5.81 2.41
N HIS A 76 3.73 4.63 2.51
CA HIS A 76 4.35 3.42 3.01
C HIS A 76 4.26 2.36 1.93
N VAL A 77 5.41 1.93 1.43
CA VAL A 77 5.50 1.12 0.20
C VAL A 77 6.33 -0.12 0.47
N GLU A 78 6.02 -1.19 -0.24
CA GLU A 78 6.72 -2.45 -0.17
C GLU A 78 8.25 -2.32 -0.26
N SER A 79 8.97 -3.12 0.53
CA SER A 79 10.43 -3.22 0.46
C SER A 79 10.91 -4.00 -0.76
N GLU A 80 12.17 -3.85 -1.15
CA GLU A 80 12.75 -4.66 -2.25
C GLU A 80 12.58 -6.17 -2.01
N ARG A 81 12.75 -6.61 -0.75
CA ARG A 81 12.52 -8.00 -0.36
C ARG A 81 11.05 -8.37 -0.43
N GLY A 82 10.16 -7.51 0.04
CA GLY A 82 8.71 -7.71 -0.09
C GLY A 82 8.25 -7.81 -1.54
N ILE A 83 8.79 -6.98 -2.44
CA ILE A 83 8.54 -7.06 -3.89
C ILE A 83 8.97 -8.43 -4.44
N ALA A 84 10.11 -8.97 -4.00
CA ALA A 84 10.56 -10.29 -4.40
C ALA A 84 9.61 -11.41 -3.92
N ILE A 85 9.02 -11.26 -2.73
CA ILE A 85 8.00 -12.19 -2.20
C ILE A 85 6.71 -12.06 -3.02
N ALA A 86 6.20 -10.85 -3.23
CA ALA A 86 5.01 -10.57 -4.03
C ALA A 86 5.09 -11.15 -5.45
N ARG A 87 6.28 -11.10 -6.07
CA ARG A 87 6.52 -11.71 -7.39
C ARG A 87 6.36 -13.23 -7.38
N ARG A 88 6.80 -13.89 -6.31
CA ARG A 88 6.62 -15.34 -6.16
C ARG A 88 5.14 -15.68 -5.96
N MET A 89 4.41 -14.90 -5.15
CA MET A 89 3.00 -15.13 -4.84
C MET A 89 2.10 -15.24 -6.07
N LEU A 90 2.38 -14.50 -7.14
CA LEU A 90 1.64 -14.57 -8.40
C LEU A 90 1.64 -15.95 -9.09
N HIS A 91 2.61 -16.80 -8.75
CA HIS A 91 2.80 -18.10 -9.37
C HIS A 91 2.53 -19.27 -8.42
N ILE A 92 2.05 -18.98 -7.21
CA ILE A 92 1.71 -20.01 -6.23
C ILE A 92 0.26 -20.45 -6.48
N GLU A 93 0.09 -21.72 -6.82
CA GLU A 93 -1.23 -22.34 -6.99
C GLU A 93 -1.71 -23.07 -5.72
N ASP A 94 -0.78 -23.37 -4.81
CA ASP A 94 -1.05 -24.07 -3.56
C ASP A 94 -1.38 -23.09 -2.44
N GLN A 95 -2.53 -23.27 -1.79
CA GLN A 95 -3.00 -22.34 -0.76
C GLN A 95 -2.10 -22.32 0.48
N GLU A 96 -1.58 -23.46 0.94
CA GLU A 96 -0.72 -23.51 2.13
C GLU A 96 0.60 -22.76 1.88
N VAL A 97 1.14 -22.88 0.65
CA VAL A 97 2.34 -22.14 0.24
C VAL A 97 2.04 -20.64 0.07
N LEU A 98 0.84 -20.29 -0.38
CA LEU A 98 0.43 -18.88 -0.52
C LEU A 98 0.28 -18.24 0.85
N ASP A 99 -0.35 -18.91 1.81
CA ASP A 99 -0.53 -18.44 3.17
C ASP A 99 0.83 -18.20 3.86
N ALA A 100 1.79 -19.12 3.69
CA ALA A 100 3.16 -18.94 4.19
C ALA A 100 3.88 -17.75 3.54
N ALA A 101 3.64 -17.48 2.25
CA ALA A 101 4.20 -16.32 1.57
C ALA A 101 3.56 -15.00 2.02
N VAL A 102 2.26 -15.02 2.36
CA VAL A 102 1.57 -13.90 3.00
C VAL A 102 2.19 -13.64 4.36
N GLU A 103 2.40 -14.65 5.21
CA GLU A 103 3.09 -14.46 6.49
C GLU A 103 4.48 -13.85 6.29
N GLU A 104 5.28 -14.36 5.34
CA GLU A 104 6.62 -13.84 5.03
C GLU A 104 6.58 -12.37 4.59
N ILE A 105 5.57 -11.95 3.80
CA ILE A 105 5.46 -10.56 3.35
C ILE A 105 5.11 -9.62 4.51
N PHE A 106 4.30 -10.07 5.47
CA PHE A 106 3.95 -9.29 6.65
C PHE A 106 5.13 -9.06 7.59
N GLU A 107 6.09 -9.98 7.64
CA GLU A 107 7.35 -9.76 8.34
C GLU A 107 8.26 -8.72 7.67
N GLN A 108 7.98 -8.35 6.40
CA GLN A 108 8.78 -7.34 5.71
C GLN A 108 8.34 -5.92 6.08
N PRO A 109 9.31 -5.02 6.36
CA PRO A 109 9.01 -3.63 6.65
C PRO A 109 8.49 -2.92 5.39
N LEU A 110 7.68 -1.89 5.62
CA LEU A 110 7.32 -0.91 4.60
C LEU A 110 8.34 0.25 4.62
N HIS A 111 8.76 0.70 3.45
CA HIS A 111 9.55 1.90 3.30
C HIS A 111 8.66 3.13 3.39
N TRP A 112 9.07 4.08 4.24
CA TRP A 112 8.45 5.37 4.38
C TRP A 112 9.00 6.35 3.33
N TYR A 113 8.10 7.11 2.72
CA TYR A 113 8.40 8.19 1.78
C TYR A 113 7.59 9.43 2.14
N ASP A 114 8.19 10.59 1.97
CA ASP A 114 7.50 11.87 2.09
C ASP A 114 6.59 12.12 0.88
N VAL A 115 5.54 12.94 1.05
CA VAL A 115 4.65 13.32 -0.06
C VAL A 115 5.40 13.96 -1.24
N THR A 116 6.46 14.73 -0.97
CA THR A 116 7.29 15.36 -1.99
C THR A 116 8.05 14.35 -2.86
N GLU A 117 8.16 13.10 -2.41
CA GLU A 117 8.79 11.99 -3.13
C GLU A 117 7.82 11.22 -4.04
N LEU A 118 6.55 11.65 -4.16
CA LEU A 118 5.58 11.05 -5.08
C LEU A 118 6.11 10.90 -6.53
N PRO A 119 6.85 11.88 -7.12
CA PRO A 119 7.45 11.69 -8.45
C PRO A 119 8.47 10.54 -8.50
N LEU A 120 9.25 10.34 -7.43
CA LEU A 120 10.20 9.23 -7.32
C LEU A 120 9.45 7.90 -7.21
N LEU A 121 8.45 7.83 -6.34
CA LEU A 121 7.62 6.63 -6.15
C LEU A 121 6.97 6.14 -7.45
N ARG A 122 6.42 7.07 -8.24
CA ARG A 122 5.85 6.79 -9.57
C ARG A 122 6.86 6.13 -10.51
N SER A 123 8.11 6.58 -10.46
CA SER A 123 9.19 6.01 -11.27
C SER A 123 9.63 4.65 -10.76
N VAL A 124 9.76 4.45 -9.45
CA VAL A 124 10.23 3.20 -8.84
C VAL A 124 9.24 2.07 -9.07
N LEU A 125 7.94 2.35 -8.93
CA LEU A 125 6.89 1.35 -9.12
C LEU A 125 6.52 1.12 -10.58
N GLY A 126 7.18 1.81 -11.53
CA GLY A 126 6.98 1.64 -12.98
C GLY A 126 5.52 1.83 -13.43
N SER A 127 4.72 2.54 -12.62
CA SER A 127 3.26 2.45 -12.69
C SER A 127 2.64 3.44 -13.68
N CYS A 128 3.43 4.39 -14.19
CA CYS A 128 2.95 5.49 -15.03
C CYS A 128 3.40 5.43 -16.49
N ASP A 129 4.23 4.46 -16.87
CA ASP A 129 4.60 4.20 -18.26
C ASP A 129 3.58 3.22 -18.86
N SER A 130 2.48 3.75 -19.40
CA SER A 130 1.52 3.04 -20.26
C SER A 130 1.23 3.87 -21.51
#